data_AF-A0A1F6AHJ1-F1
#
_entry.id   AF-A0A1F6AHJ1-F1
#
_cell.length_a   1.000
_cell.length_b   1.000
_cell.length_c   1.000
_cell.angle_alpha   90.00
_cell.angle_beta   90.00
_cell.angle_gamma   90.00
#
_symmetry.space_group_name_H-M   'P 1'
#
loop_
_entity.id
_entity.type
_entity.pdbx_description
1 polymer ?
#
loop_
_entity_poly.entity_id
_entity_poly.type
_entity_poly.pdbx_seq_one_letter_code
_entity_poly.pdbx_strand_id
1 'polypeptide(L)'
;MALIGPRPLPVAEAKKLKPWMQKRHAVLPGIISPAILTGSYHSDFDAWMKSDVAYLKEKSVGYDLYIVGRTLLFLLRLLAREIGVMV
;
A
#
# COMPACT_ATOMS: atom_id res chain seq x y z
N MET A 1 6.43 0.77 13.78
CA MET A 1 5.81 0.13 12.58
C MET A 1 4.40 -0.28 12.90
N ALA A 2 3.54 -0.40 11.89
CA ALA A 2 2.14 -0.84 11.98
C ALA A 2 1.88 -2.02 11.03
N LEU A 3 0.70 -2.65 11.14
CA LEU A 3 0.27 -3.68 10.17
C LEU A 3 -0.08 -3.05 8.82
N ILE A 4 -0.95 -2.04 8.83
CA ILE A 4 -1.36 -1.27 7.66
C ILE A 4 -0.71 0.11 7.70
N GLY A 5 -0.18 0.57 6.57
CA GLY A 5 0.41 1.89 6.44
C GLY A 5 1.37 1.98 5.26
N PRO A 6 1.84 3.19 4.92
CA PRO A 6 2.76 3.41 3.80
C PRO A 6 4.01 2.52 3.91
N ARG A 7 4.47 1.96 2.78
CA ARG A 7 5.70 1.16 2.76
C ARG A 7 6.92 2.01 3.19
N PRO A 8 7.87 1.48 3.98
CA PRO A 8 9.16 2.14 4.18
C PRO A 8 9.87 2.37 2.83
N LEU A 9 10.32 3.59 2.58
CA LEU A 9 11.06 3.89 1.33
C LEU A 9 12.55 3.60 1.54
N PRO A 10 13.21 2.95 0.56
CA PRO A 10 14.66 3.02 0.43
C PRO A 10 15.12 4.48 0.37
N VAL A 11 16.34 4.74 0.85
CA VAL A 11 16.90 6.11 0.90
C VAL A 11 16.86 6.80 -0.48
N ALA A 12 17.10 6.06 -1.56
CA ALA A 12 17.05 6.59 -2.93
C ALA A 12 15.64 7.03 -3.36
N GLU A 13 14.59 6.34 -2.93
CA GLU A 13 13.19 6.72 -3.19
C GLU A 13 12.76 7.88 -2.28
N ALA A 14 13.17 7.85 -1.00
CA ALA A 14 12.88 8.91 -0.04
C ALA A 14 13.41 10.28 -0.50
N LYS A 15 14.57 10.32 -1.14
CA LYS A 15 15.15 11.55 -1.74
C LYS A 15 14.32 12.14 -2.88
N LYS A 16 13.43 11.36 -3.50
CA LYS A 16 12.57 11.80 -4.62
C LYS A 16 11.21 12.34 -4.16
N LEU A 17 10.95 12.35 -2.85
CA LEU A 17 9.67 12.81 -2.31
C LEU A 17 9.46 14.30 -2.58
N LYS A 18 8.36 14.61 -3.27
CA LYS A 18 7.85 15.98 -3.42
C LYS A 18 7.25 16.44 -2.07
N PRO A 19 7.15 17.75 -1.79
CA PRO A 19 6.65 18.27 -0.51
C PRO A 19 5.28 17.70 -0.10
N TRP A 20 4.36 17.52 -1.04
CA TRP A 20 3.03 16.96 -0.74
C TRP A 20 3.07 15.48 -0.35
N MET A 21 4.05 14.72 -0.84
CA MET A 21 4.22 13.29 -0.57
C MET A 21 4.70 13.04 0.86
N GLN A 22 5.45 13.98 1.44
CA GLN A 22 5.99 13.85 2.79
C GLN A 22 4.90 13.73 3.87
N LYS A 23 3.66 14.15 3.57
CA LYS A 23 2.51 13.95 4.45
C LYS A 23 2.35 12.49 4.87
N ARG A 24 2.74 11.53 4.01
CA ARG A 24 2.71 10.09 4.33
C ARG A 24 3.42 9.72 5.65
N HIS A 25 4.39 10.52 6.10
CA HIS A 25 5.14 10.30 7.33
C HIS A 25 4.35 10.61 8.61
N ALA A 26 3.12 11.13 8.52
CA ALA A 26 2.26 11.37 9.68
C ALA A 26 1.72 10.08 10.32
N VAL A 27 1.86 8.93 9.64
CA VAL A 27 1.50 7.61 10.16
C VAL A 27 2.72 6.69 10.15
N LEU A 28 2.71 5.68 11.03
CA LEU A 28 3.76 4.67 11.04
C LEU A 28 3.74 3.88 9.73
N PRO A 29 4.92 3.48 9.22
CA PRO A 29 4.97 2.62 8.05
C PRO A 29 4.38 1.24 8.35
N GLY A 30 3.74 0.66 7.33
CA GLY A 30 3.03 -0.61 7.41
C GLY A 30 3.73 -1.76 6.72
N ILE A 31 3.40 -2.98 7.14
CA ILE A 31 3.74 -4.21 6.40
C ILE A 31 2.92 -4.26 5.11
N ILE A 32 1.63 -3.93 5.18
CA ILE A 32 0.71 -3.86 4.05
C ILE A 32 0.51 -2.40 3.65
N SER A 33 0.93 -2.08 2.42
CA SER A 33 0.77 -0.74 1.83
C SER A 33 -0.65 -0.53 1.30
N PRO A 34 -1.29 0.63 1.54
CA PRO A 34 -2.59 0.98 0.95
C PRO A 34 -2.61 0.91 -0.59
N ALA A 35 -1.46 1.11 -1.22
CA ALA A 35 -1.29 1.02 -2.67
C ALA A 35 -1.66 -0.33 -3.28
N ILE A 36 -1.82 -1.39 -2.46
CA ILE A 36 -2.33 -2.68 -2.92
C ILE A 36 -3.75 -2.58 -3.50
N LEU A 37 -4.55 -1.61 -3.04
CA LEU A 37 -5.90 -1.37 -3.54
C LEU A 37 -5.91 -0.87 -4.99
N THR A 38 -4.92 -0.07 -5.37
CA THR A 38 -4.82 0.57 -6.69
C THR A 38 -3.90 -0.18 -7.64
N GLY A 39 -3.03 -1.07 -7.14
CA GLY A 39 -1.99 -1.71 -7.96
C GLY A 39 -0.82 -0.79 -8.30
N SER A 40 -0.80 0.43 -7.78
CA SER A 40 0.17 1.48 -8.17
C SER A 40 1.58 1.26 -7.63
N TYR A 41 1.81 0.22 -6.82
CA TYR A 41 3.08 -0.02 -6.14
C TYR A 41 4.24 -0.41 -7.06
N HIS A 42 3.98 -0.72 -8.35
CA HIS A 42 5.03 -1.02 -9.34
C HIS A 42 5.07 -0.07 -10.54
N SER A 43 3.98 0.63 -10.87
CA SER A 43 3.82 1.28 -12.18
C SER A 43 3.96 2.80 -12.15
N ASP A 44 3.64 3.47 -11.03
CA ASP A 44 3.65 4.93 -10.95
C ASP A 44 3.91 5.41 -9.50
N PHE A 45 5.07 6.05 -9.30
CA PHE A 45 5.49 6.58 -8.00
C PHE A 45 4.56 7.71 -7.50
N ASP A 46 4.08 8.59 -8.37
CA ASP A 46 3.18 9.66 -7.98
C ASP A 46 1.80 9.08 -7.59
N ALA A 47 1.29 8.10 -8.33
CA ALA A 47 0.04 7.42 -7.98
C ALA A 47 0.14 6.64 -6.66
N TRP A 48 1.27 5.96 -6.44
CA TRP A 48 1.54 5.32 -5.16
C TRP A 48 1.56 6.35 -4.01
N MET A 49 2.29 7.46 -4.15
CA MET A 49 2.33 8.49 -3.10
C MET A 49 0.95 9.12 -2.86
N LYS A 50 0.10 9.25 -3.89
CA LYS A 50 -1.30 9.66 -3.71
C LYS A 50 -2.08 8.67 -2.86
N SER A 51 -1.91 7.36 -3.08
CA SER A 51 -2.54 6.32 -2.25
C SER A 51 -2.07 6.40 -0.79
N ASP A 52 -0.76 6.57 -0.55
CA ASP A 52 -0.21 6.74 0.80
C ASP A 52 -0.78 7.98 1.51
N VAL A 53 -0.92 9.10 0.79
CA VAL A 53 -1.48 10.34 1.35
C VAL A 53 -2.99 10.26 1.53
N ALA A 54 -3.71 9.55 0.67
CA ALA A 54 -5.15 9.32 0.80
C ALA A 54 -5.47 8.48 2.04
N TYR A 55 -4.62 7.49 2.35
CA TYR A 55 -4.76 6.65 3.55
C TYR A 55 -4.86 7.48 4.84
N LEU A 56 -4.14 8.60 4.95
CA LEU A 56 -4.23 9.48 6.11
C LEU A 56 -5.65 9.99 6.41
N LYS A 57 -6.47 10.16 5.36
CA LYS A 57 -7.84 10.67 5.49
C LYS A 57 -8.85 9.57 5.77
N GLU A 58 -8.62 8.38 5.20
CA GLU A 58 -9.56 7.25 5.26
C GLU A 58 -9.27 6.30 6.43
N LYS A 59 -8.10 6.46 7.08
CA LYS A 59 -7.64 5.58 8.15
C LYS A 59 -8.68 5.46 9.25
N SER A 60 -9.21 4.24 9.38
CA SER A 60 -10.12 3.79 10.41
C SER A 60 -9.96 2.28 10.59
N VAL A 61 -10.43 1.73 11.70
CA VAL A 61 -10.38 0.28 11.93
C VAL A 61 -11.09 -0.48 10.81
N GLY A 62 -12.25 0.03 10.35
CA GLY A 62 -13.00 -0.57 9.23
C GLY A 62 -12.23 -0.53 7.91
N TYR A 63 -11.55 0.59 7.62
CA TYR A 63 -10.74 0.71 6.41
C TYR A 63 -9.50 -0.20 6.43
N ASP A 64 -8.85 -0.34 7.59
CA ASP A 64 -7.73 -1.26 7.77
C ASP A 64 -8.18 -2.72 7.55
N LEU A 65 -9.35 -3.13 8.08
CA LEU A 65 -9.94 -4.45 7.83
C LEU A 65 -10.26 -4.67 6.35
N TYR A 66 -10.77 -3.64 5.66
CA TYR A 66 -11.01 -3.69 4.22
C TYR A 66 -9.71 -3.94 3.44
N ILE A 67 -8.61 -3.24 3.77
CA ILE A 67 -7.30 -3.46 3.16
C ILE A 67 -6.80 -4.89 3.40
N VAL A 68 -6.95 -5.41 4.63
CA VAL A 68 -6.59 -6.80 4.95
C VAL A 68 -7.36 -7.77 4.06
N GLY A 69 -8.68 -7.63 3.95
CA GLY A 69 -9.51 -8.51 3.12
C GLY A 69 -9.10 -8.49 1.64
N ARG A 70 -8.82 -7.30 1.08
CA ARG A 70 -8.34 -7.15 -0.30
C ARG A 70 -6.96 -7.76 -0.51
N THR A 71 -6.08 -7.67 0.50
CA THR A 71 -4.75 -8.28 0.49
C THR A 71 -4.84 -9.80 0.51
N LEU A 72 -5.68 -10.38 1.37
CA LEU A 72 -5.93 -11.82 1.42
C LEU A 72 -6.45 -12.35 0.08
N LEU A 73 -7.43 -11.66 -0.52
CA LEU A 73 -7.96 -12.02 -1.84
C LEU A 73 -6.88 -11.97 -2.94
N PHE A 74 -6.01 -10.95 -2.90
CA PHE A 74 -4.89 -10.84 -3.82
C PHE A 74 -3.91 -12.02 -3.66
N LEU A 75 -3.53 -12.36 -2.44
CA LEU A 75 -2.63 -13.48 -2.16
C LEU A 75 -3.25 -14.82 -2.56
N LEU A 76 -4.54 -15.04 -2.29
CA LEU A 76 -5.25 -16.26 -2.72
C LEU A 76 -5.24 -16.40 -4.25
N ARG A 77 -5.49 -15.32 -4.99
CA ARG A 77 -5.41 -15.33 -6.46
C ARG A 77 -3.99 -15.62 -6.95
N LEU A 78 -2.99 -15.01 -6.31
CA LEU A 78 -1.59 -15.24 -6.65
C LEU A 78 -1.22 -16.72 -6.45
N LEU A 79 -1.56 -17.29 -5.29
CA LEU A 79 -1.31 -18.70 -4.98
C LEU A 79 -2.07 -19.64 -5.93
N ALA A 80 -3.34 -19.36 -6.23
CA ALA A 80 -4.12 -20.17 -7.16
C ALA A 80 -3.50 -20.19 -8.56
N ARG A 81 -2.94 -19.05 -9.01
CA ARG A 81 -2.23 -18.95 -10.29
C ARG A 81 -0.94 -19.78 -10.30
N GLU A 82 -0.14 -19.70 -9.24
CA GLU A 82 1.13 -20.45 -9.14
C GLU A 82 0.90 -21.97 -9.01
N ILE A 83 -0.18 -22.40 -8.36
CA ILE A 83 -0.54 -23.82 -8.21
C ILE A 83 -1.26 -24.37 -9.47
N GLY A 84 -1.53 -23.52 -10.48
CA GLY A 84 -2.18 -23.93 -11.73
C GLY A 84 -3.67 -24.25 -11.60
N VAL A 85 -4.33 -23.77 -10.52
CA VAL A 85 -5.74 -24.04 -10.23
C VAL A 85 -6.67 -23.08 -10.99
N MET A 86 -6.12 -22.06 -11.65
CA MET A 86 -6.89 -21.09 -12.43
C MET A 86 -6.23 -20.89 -13.80
N VAL A 87 -6.82 -21.54 -14.82
CA VAL A 87 -6.59 -21.29 -16.26
C VAL A 87 -7.48 -20.15 -16.71
#